data_AF-A0A7H0H161-F1
#
_entry.id   AF-A0A7H0H161-F1
#
_cell.length_a   1.000
_cell.length_b   1.000
_cell.length_c   1.000
_cell.angle_alpha   90.00
_cell.angle_beta   90.00
_cell.angle_gamma   90.00
#
_symmetry.space_group_name_H-M   'P 1'
#
loop_
_entity.id
_entity.type
_entity.pdbx_description
1 polymer ?
#
loop_
_entity_poly.entity_id
_entity_poly.type
_entity_poly.pdbx_seq_one_letter_code
_entity_poly.pdbx_strand_id
1 'polypeptide(L)'
;MQLATDSVRLGTGQTVQLQALARDARGNALSDRLITWQSAQESTATVSSTGLVSLVREGTTSITATCEGRTATAHVRAYALLPRYAYVSFQQVSSQLQPWAGEHLVLLTPESDRDPRLMQRLVASLDGGYAYYRLVTGREPSRHPTYTYQGKGTVASVAQTCGVACGKIGATGIEMMHPWVTDLYAGVRDKGEHRTTLFYELGRNFWFYWDPLYVTGMKLDVATGYAHLMKYMATDYLRLPLSPIEAQQRRGLEEIATVYLRSPEWDWQRVVRSGQALDGEGKPVGGQFLLAGLLLRLQAQHGGQGFIQRLWREVGQRPHARSEQEAIDNLALAIYAGANQNLGQVLTQQWRFALSGAAQQEAQTRFGNPR
;
A
#
# COMPACT_ATOMS: atom_id res chain seq x y z
N MET A 1 -4.56 -36.04 -32.53
CA MET A 1 -3.32 -35.50 -31.95
C MET A 1 -3.64 -34.95 -30.59
N GLN A 2 -2.77 -35.13 -29.60
CA GLN A 2 -2.94 -34.61 -28.25
C GLN A 2 -1.60 -34.09 -27.73
N LEU A 3 -1.60 -32.95 -27.06
CA LEU A 3 -0.43 -32.43 -26.33
C LEU A 3 -0.55 -32.78 -24.84
N ALA A 4 0.59 -32.99 -24.18
CA ALA A 4 0.65 -33.16 -22.73
C ALA A 4 0.32 -31.87 -21.96
N THR A 5 0.58 -30.70 -22.56
CA THR A 5 0.14 -29.39 -22.09
C THR A 5 -0.30 -28.53 -23.27
N ASP A 6 -1.36 -27.76 -23.08
CA ASP A 6 -1.89 -26.79 -24.05
C ASP A 6 -1.46 -25.35 -23.76
N SER A 7 -0.75 -25.12 -22.64
CA SER A 7 -0.27 -23.79 -22.24
C SER A 7 1.08 -23.85 -21.53
N VAL A 8 1.94 -22.88 -21.86
CA VAL A 8 3.28 -22.71 -21.29
C VAL A 8 3.50 -21.24 -20.96
N ARG A 9 4.08 -20.97 -19.78
CA ARG A 9 4.49 -19.63 -19.38
C ARG A 9 5.88 -19.64 -18.76
N LEU A 10 6.85 -19.03 -19.43
CA LEU A 10 8.28 -19.08 -19.04
C LEU A 10 8.99 -17.76 -19.40
N GLY A 11 10.16 -17.54 -18.83
CA GLY A 11 10.99 -16.36 -19.08
C GLY A 11 11.81 -16.47 -20.36
N THR A 12 12.12 -15.34 -21.00
CA THR A 12 13.03 -15.29 -22.16
C THR A 12 14.36 -15.99 -21.86
N GLY A 13 14.84 -16.83 -22.78
CA GLY A 13 16.04 -17.66 -22.62
C GLY A 13 15.80 -19.02 -21.95
N GLN A 14 14.60 -19.27 -21.39
CA GLN A 14 14.23 -20.59 -20.88
C GLN A 14 13.70 -21.51 -21.97
N THR A 15 13.76 -22.82 -21.71
CA THR A 15 13.30 -23.86 -22.62
C THR A 15 12.30 -24.80 -21.96
N VAL A 16 11.40 -25.41 -22.74
CA VAL A 16 10.50 -26.48 -22.28
C VAL A 16 10.31 -27.53 -23.35
N GLN A 17 10.23 -28.79 -22.93
CA GLN A 17 9.92 -29.90 -23.81
C GLN A 17 8.41 -30.06 -23.92
N LEU A 18 7.85 -29.84 -25.10
CA LEU A 18 6.48 -30.25 -25.39
C LEU A 18 6.47 -31.71 -25.83
N GLN A 19 5.41 -32.43 -25.43
CA GLN A 19 5.17 -33.81 -25.84
C GLN A 19 3.84 -33.89 -26.56
N ALA A 20 3.85 -34.52 -27.74
CA ALA A 20 2.68 -34.77 -28.56
C ALA A 20 2.50 -36.27 -28.77
N LEU A 21 1.26 -36.74 -28.75
CA LEU A 21 0.89 -38.13 -28.99
C LEU A 21 -0.15 -38.22 -30.12
N ALA A 22 0.19 -39.00 -31.14
CA ALA A 22 -0.77 -39.39 -32.17
C ALA A 22 -1.59 -40.58 -31.66
N ARG A 23 -2.90 -40.58 -31.92
CA ARG A 23 -3.82 -41.67 -31.56
C ARG A 23 -4.65 -42.08 -32.76
N ASP A 24 -4.94 -43.37 -32.87
CA ASP A 24 -5.87 -43.91 -33.87
C ASP A 24 -7.34 -43.58 -33.52
N ALA A 25 -8.28 -43.99 -34.39
CA ALA A 25 -9.71 -43.78 -34.17
C ALA A 25 -10.28 -44.51 -32.94
N ARG A 26 -9.57 -45.50 -32.40
CA ARG A 26 -9.93 -46.27 -31.20
C ARG A 26 -9.24 -45.74 -29.94
N GLY A 27 -8.43 -44.68 -30.06
CA GLY A 27 -7.70 -44.05 -28.95
C GLY A 27 -6.33 -44.67 -28.65
N ASN A 28 -5.86 -45.66 -29.41
CA ASN A 28 -4.56 -46.28 -29.19
C ASN A 28 -3.43 -45.34 -29.61
N ALA A 29 -2.35 -45.31 -28.83
CA ALA A 29 -1.15 -44.54 -29.15
C ALA A 29 -0.47 -45.07 -30.42
N LEU A 30 -0.02 -44.16 -31.27
CA LEU A 30 0.79 -44.45 -32.45
C LEU A 30 2.20 -43.92 -32.20
N SER A 31 3.18 -44.81 -31.97
CA SER A 31 4.57 -44.44 -31.62
C SER A 31 5.46 -44.14 -32.83
N ASP A 32 5.16 -44.74 -33.98
CA ASP A 32 6.05 -44.72 -35.16
C ASP A 32 5.61 -43.69 -36.21
N ARG A 33 5.05 -42.56 -35.73
CA ARG A 33 4.52 -41.51 -36.58
C ARG A 33 5.36 -40.25 -36.43
N LEU A 34 5.76 -39.68 -37.57
CA LEU A 34 6.52 -38.43 -37.59
C LEU A 34 5.62 -37.28 -37.11
N ILE A 35 6.09 -36.57 -36.09
CA ILE A 35 5.46 -35.35 -35.60
C ILE A 35 6.34 -34.17 -36.02
N THR A 36 5.76 -33.25 -36.79
CA THR A 36 6.42 -32.00 -37.18
C THR A 36 5.95 -30.86 -36.28
N TRP A 37 6.88 -30.05 -35.80
CA TRP A 37 6.61 -28.92 -34.92
C TRP A 37 6.81 -27.60 -35.65
N GLN A 38 5.98 -26.61 -35.35
CA GLN A 38 6.09 -25.27 -35.91
C GLN A 38 5.73 -24.21 -34.87
N SER A 39 6.46 -23.09 -34.88
CA SER A 39 6.09 -21.87 -34.16
C SER A 39 5.39 -20.89 -35.09
N ALA A 40 4.32 -20.26 -34.62
CA ALA A 40 3.67 -19.17 -35.36
C ALA A 40 4.50 -17.87 -35.38
N GLN A 41 5.41 -17.70 -34.42
CA GLN A 41 6.28 -16.52 -34.29
C GLN A 41 7.62 -16.92 -33.65
N GLU A 42 8.60 -17.27 -34.47
CA GLU A 42 9.95 -17.64 -34.01
C GLU A 42 10.68 -16.52 -33.29
N SER A 43 10.36 -15.26 -33.59
CA SER A 43 10.88 -14.10 -32.85
C SER A 43 10.46 -14.08 -31.38
N THR A 44 9.43 -14.84 -31.01
CA THR A 44 8.90 -14.95 -29.64
C THR A 44 9.33 -16.27 -29.00
N ALA A 45 9.15 -17.40 -29.70
CA ALA A 45 9.65 -18.70 -29.29
C ALA A 45 9.96 -19.58 -30.50
N THR A 46 11.09 -20.28 -30.46
CA THR A 46 11.45 -21.32 -31.45
C THR A 46 11.07 -22.69 -30.92
N VAL A 47 10.95 -23.69 -31.80
CA VAL A 47 10.71 -25.09 -31.42
C VAL A 47 11.60 -26.00 -32.26
N SER A 48 12.27 -26.96 -31.63
CA SER A 48 13.08 -27.96 -32.32
C SER A 48 12.22 -29.04 -33.00
N SER A 49 12.84 -29.87 -33.84
CA SER A 49 12.18 -31.06 -34.41
C SER A 49 11.69 -32.07 -33.37
N THR A 50 12.26 -32.06 -32.16
CA THR A 50 11.84 -32.92 -31.05
C THR A 50 10.77 -32.28 -30.16
N GLY A 51 10.35 -31.04 -30.44
CA GLY A 51 9.37 -30.32 -29.61
C GLY A 51 9.98 -29.52 -28.45
N LEU A 52 11.31 -29.31 -28.43
CA LEU A 52 11.96 -28.45 -27.45
C LEU A 52 11.72 -26.98 -27.82
N VAL A 53 10.88 -26.30 -27.06
CA VAL A 53 10.57 -24.89 -27.22
C VAL A 53 11.62 -24.04 -26.52
N SER A 54 12.16 -23.02 -27.18
CA SER A 54 13.08 -22.03 -26.58
C SER A 54 12.50 -20.63 -26.70
N LEU A 55 12.43 -19.89 -25.60
CA LEU A 55 11.86 -18.54 -25.60
C LEU A 55 12.90 -17.50 -26.02
N VAL A 56 12.57 -16.70 -27.03
CA VAL A 56 13.49 -15.72 -27.63
C VAL A 56 13.22 -14.33 -27.09
N ARG A 57 11.95 -13.90 -27.10
CA ARG A 57 11.53 -12.54 -26.72
C ARG A 57 10.20 -12.57 -26.01
N GLU A 58 9.95 -11.58 -25.15
CA GLU A 58 8.65 -11.36 -24.55
C GLU A 58 7.55 -11.29 -25.62
N GLY A 59 6.43 -11.95 -25.34
CA GLY A 59 5.28 -12.01 -26.24
C GLY A 59 4.47 -13.28 -26.08
N THR A 60 3.46 -13.44 -26.93
CA THR A 60 2.65 -14.66 -27.01
C THR A 60 2.74 -15.25 -28.40
N THR A 61 2.94 -16.56 -28.50
CA THR A 61 2.92 -17.32 -29.75
C THR A 61 2.23 -18.66 -29.55
N SER A 62 1.98 -19.38 -30.64
CA SER A 62 1.47 -20.75 -30.60
C SER A 62 2.49 -21.71 -31.20
N ILE A 63 2.63 -22.87 -30.57
CA ILE A 63 3.43 -23.99 -31.06
C ILE A 63 2.48 -25.10 -31.49
N THR A 64 2.58 -25.53 -32.75
CA THR A 64 1.69 -26.55 -33.34
C THR A 64 2.47 -27.82 -33.66
N ALA A 65 1.98 -28.94 -33.15
CA ALA A 65 2.42 -30.29 -33.51
C ALA A 65 1.48 -30.85 -34.58
N THR A 66 2.03 -31.37 -35.68
CA THR A 66 1.28 -31.96 -36.80
C THR A 66 1.73 -33.39 -37.06
N CYS A 67 0.78 -34.30 -37.24
CA CYS A 67 1.02 -35.67 -37.71
C CYS A 67 -0.09 -36.02 -38.70
N GLU A 68 0.30 -36.36 -39.94
CA GLU A 68 -0.63 -36.84 -40.99
C GLU A 68 -1.87 -35.94 -41.15
N GLY A 69 -1.66 -34.62 -41.17
CA GLY A 69 -2.73 -33.61 -41.33
C GLY A 69 -3.56 -33.32 -40.08
N ARG A 70 -3.30 -33.99 -38.95
CA ARG A 70 -3.93 -33.70 -37.65
C ARG A 70 -3.00 -32.84 -36.79
N THR A 71 -3.56 -31.79 -36.19
CA THR A 71 -2.80 -30.82 -35.40
C THR A 71 -3.19 -30.83 -33.91
N ALA A 72 -2.28 -30.38 -33.06
CA ALA A 72 -2.56 -29.91 -31.71
C ALA A 72 -1.70 -28.68 -31.41
N THR A 73 -2.21 -27.74 -30.63
CA THR A 73 -1.58 -26.43 -30.44
C THR A 73 -1.42 -26.13 -28.95
N ALA A 74 -0.23 -25.65 -28.57
CA ALA A 74 0.04 -25.07 -27.25
C ALA A 74 0.20 -23.55 -27.37
N HIS A 75 -0.40 -22.82 -26.43
CA HIS A 75 -0.21 -21.38 -26.26
C HIS A 75 1.01 -21.09 -25.38
N VAL A 76 2.00 -20.38 -25.94
CA VAL A 76 3.23 -20.04 -25.25
C VAL A 76 3.25 -18.55 -24.94
N ARG A 77 3.40 -18.20 -23.65
CA ARG A 77 3.59 -16.82 -23.18
C ARG A 77 5.00 -16.66 -22.62
N ALA A 78 5.83 -15.91 -23.33
CA ALA A 78 7.16 -15.49 -22.90
C ALA A 78 7.09 -14.16 -22.15
N TYR A 79 7.78 -14.07 -21.00
CA TYR A 79 7.96 -12.81 -20.26
C TYR A 79 9.43 -12.44 -20.17
N ALA A 80 9.75 -11.15 -20.10
CA ALA A 80 11.13 -10.70 -19.94
C ALA A 80 11.72 -11.18 -18.60
N LEU A 81 12.90 -11.81 -18.65
CA LEU A 81 13.70 -12.02 -17.44
C LEU A 81 14.42 -10.71 -17.11
N LEU A 82 13.82 -9.93 -16.22
CA LEU A 82 14.44 -8.75 -15.67
C LEU A 82 15.53 -9.15 -14.66
N PRO A 83 16.63 -8.37 -14.54
CA PRO A 83 17.69 -8.68 -13.59
C PRO A 83 17.16 -8.66 -12.15
N ARG A 84 17.49 -9.70 -11.39
CA ARG A 84 17.14 -9.79 -9.97
C ARG A 84 18.00 -8.81 -9.16
N TYR A 85 17.38 -8.19 -8.16
CA TYR A 85 17.99 -7.30 -7.21
C TYR A 85 18.30 -8.03 -5.91
N ALA A 86 19.55 -7.94 -5.45
CA ALA A 86 19.96 -8.43 -4.14
C ALA A 86 19.46 -7.46 -3.06
N TYR A 87 18.36 -7.81 -2.41
CA TYR A 87 17.76 -7.03 -1.33
C TYR A 87 18.13 -7.61 0.03
N VAL A 88 18.53 -6.75 0.97
CA VAL A 88 18.76 -7.12 2.37
C VAL A 88 17.61 -6.59 3.21
N SER A 89 16.90 -7.48 3.89
CA SER A 89 15.72 -7.11 4.67
C SER A 89 16.05 -6.34 5.96
N PHE A 90 15.03 -5.79 6.62
CA PHE A 90 15.18 -5.13 7.92
C PHE A 90 15.73 -6.11 8.96
N GLN A 91 15.41 -7.40 8.82
CA GLN A 91 15.92 -8.49 9.62
C GLN A 91 17.28 -9.05 9.12
N GLN A 92 17.96 -8.33 8.21
CA GLN A 92 19.27 -8.69 7.65
C GLN A 92 19.28 -10.00 6.85
N VAL A 93 18.14 -10.39 6.28
CA VAL A 93 18.05 -11.57 5.40
C VAL A 93 18.20 -11.13 3.95
N SER A 94 19.18 -11.71 3.25
CA SER A 94 19.42 -11.46 1.83
C SER A 94 18.48 -12.29 0.94
N SER A 95 17.88 -11.65 -0.06
CA SER A 95 16.97 -12.27 -1.03
C SER A 95 17.21 -11.73 -2.44
N GLN A 96 16.98 -12.55 -3.46
CA GLN A 96 16.98 -12.12 -4.87
C GLN A 96 15.54 -11.80 -5.30
N LEU A 97 15.23 -10.51 -5.47
CA LEU A 97 13.89 -10.03 -5.77
C LEU A 97 13.79 -9.43 -7.17
N GLN A 98 12.63 -9.57 -7.79
CA GLN A 98 12.26 -8.93 -9.03
C GLN A 98 11.79 -7.49 -8.78
N PRO A 99 12.46 -6.46 -9.34
CA PRO A 99 11.97 -5.10 -9.27
C PRO A 99 10.83 -4.82 -10.27
N TRP A 100 9.80 -4.12 -9.78
CA TRP A 100 8.69 -3.56 -10.54
C TRP A 100 8.66 -2.05 -10.26
N ALA A 101 9.27 -1.28 -11.15
CA ALA A 101 9.55 0.14 -10.93
C ALA A 101 8.36 1.02 -11.30
N GLY A 102 8.06 1.96 -10.42
CA GLY A 102 7.13 3.06 -10.61
C GLY A 102 7.86 4.39 -10.81
N GLU A 103 7.20 5.50 -10.55
CA GLU A 103 7.79 6.84 -10.55
C GLU A 103 8.62 7.08 -9.28
N HIS A 104 8.04 6.86 -8.10
CA HIS A 104 8.65 7.14 -6.80
C HIS A 104 9.04 5.88 -6.03
N LEU A 105 8.33 4.78 -6.27
CA LEU A 105 8.49 3.52 -5.57
C LEU A 105 8.92 2.39 -6.51
N VAL A 106 9.54 1.36 -5.93
CA VAL A 106 9.73 0.05 -6.56
C VAL A 106 9.10 -1.02 -5.69
N LEU A 107 8.26 -1.88 -6.27
CA LEU A 107 7.80 -3.10 -5.61
C LEU A 107 8.79 -4.22 -5.93
N LEU A 108 9.32 -4.88 -4.91
CA LEU A 108 10.28 -5.98 -5.05
C LEU A 108 9.57 -7.30 -4.67
N THR A 109 9.43 -8.25 -5.60
CA THR A 109 8.75 -9.54 -5.36
C THR A 109 9.68 -10.74 -5.59
N PRO A 110 9.51 -11.87 -4.89
CA PRO A 110 10.29 -13.07 -5.18
C PRO A 110 10.02 -13.62 -6.59
N GLU A 111 8.78 -13.54 -7.07
CA GLU A 111 8.38 -14.07 -8.37
C GLU A 111 8.74 -13.13 -9.51
N SER A 112 9.30 -13.72 -10.58
CA SER A 112 9.60 -13.04 -11.84
C SER A 112 8.52 -13.22 -12.89
N ASP A 113 7.54 -14.10 -12.66
CA ASP A 113 6.49 -14.46 -13.61
C ASP A 113 5.14 -13.81 -13.26
N ARG A 114 5.11 -12.67 -12.55
CA ARG A 114 3.86 -11.92 -12.34
C ARG A 114 3.40 -11.26 -13.65
N ASP A 115 2.11 -11.01 -13.83
CA ASP A 115 1.60 -10.32 -15.03
C ASP A 115 2.08 -8.86 -15.03
N PRO A 116 2.88 -8.41 -16.02
CA PRO A 116 3.50 -7.08 -15.98
C PRO A 116 2.49 -5.93 -15.96
N ARG A 117 1.34 -6.08 -16.65
CA ARG A 117 0.30 -5.05 -16.67
C ARG A 117 -0.38 -4.93 -15.32
N LEU A 118 -0.60 -6.05 -14.64
CA LEU A 118 -1.16 -6.06 -13.30
C LEU A 118 -0.17 -5.49 -12.28
N MET A 119 1.12 -5.85 -12.37
CA MET A 119 2.16 -5.29 -11.52
C MET A 119 2.31 -3.77 -11.72
N GLN A 120 2.26 -3.28 -12.96
CA GLN A 120 2.23 -1.85 -13.22
C GLN A 120 1.03 -1.15 -12.59
N ARG A 121 -0.17 -1.74 -12.61
CA ARG A 121 -1.34 -1.17 -11.91
C ARG A 121 -1.12 -1.11 -10.40
N LEU A 122 -0.59 -2.17 -9.80
CA LEU A 122 -0.27 -2.20 -8.35
C LEU A 122 0.72 -1.09 -7.98
N VAL A 123 1.82 -1.00 -8.73
CA VAL A 123 2.86 0.00 -8.49
C VAL A 123 2.32 1.42 -8.72
N ALA A 124 1.53 1.65 -9.77
CA ALA A 124 0.90 2.94 -10.03
C ALA A 124 -0.04 3.38 -8.89
N SER A 125 -0.79 2.46 -8.28
CA SER A 125 -1.60 2.76 -7.10
C SER A 125 -0.76 3.18 -5.90
N LEU A 126 0.41 2.54 -5.69
CA LEU A 126 1.34 2.90 -4.61
C LEU A 126 1.99 4.26 -4.87
N ASP A 127 2.42 4.53 -6.11
CA ASP A 127 2.95 5.85 -6.49
C ASP A 127 1.90 6.95 -6.37
N GLY A 128 0.65 6.68 -6.75
CA GLY A 128 -0.46 7.60 -6.52
C GLY A 128 -0.64 7.90 -5.03
N GLY A 129 -0.45 6.90 -4.17
CA GLY A 129 -0.42 7.07 -2.72
C GLY A 129 0.74 7.96 -2.29
N TYR A 130 1.95 7.68 -2.75
CA TYR A 130 3.14 8.48 -2.48
C TYR A 130 2.93 9.95 -2.90
N ALA A 131 2.43 10.19 -4.11
CA ALA A 131 2.14 11.51 -4.64
C ALA A 131 1.08 12.24 -3.81
N TYR A 132 0.03 11.54 -3.36
CA TYR A 132 -0.95 12.10 -2.42
C TYR A 132 -0.32 12.50 -1.09
N TYR A 133 0.50 11.63 -0.49
CA TYR A 133 1.22 11.95 0.75
C TYR A 133 2.16 13.16 0.57
N ARG A 134 2.87 13.25 -0.56
CA ARG A 134 3.68 14.44 -0.90
C ARG A 134 2.82 15.70 -1.04
N LEU A 135 1.65 15.60 -1.68
CA LEU A 135 0.72 16.73 -1.87
C LEU A 135 0.23 17.31 -0.54
N VAL A 136 -0.21 16.44 0.37
CA VAL A 136 -0.84 16.82 1.63
C VAL A 136 0.17 17.24 2.69
N THR A 137 1.35 16.63 2.73
CA THR A 137 2.40 16.99 3.68
C THR A 137 3.31 18.11 3.17
N GLY A 138 3.39 18.31 1.84
CA GLY A 138 4.33 19.23 1.21
C GLY A 138 5.80 18.82 1.34
N ARG A 139 6.08 17.59 1.77
CA ARG A 139 7.41 17.08 2.11
C ARG A 139 7.61 15.68 1.54
N GLU A 140 8.86 15.22 1.51
CA GLU A 140 9.21 13.84 1.14
C GLU A 140 9.96 13.14 2.29
N PRO A 141 9.79 11.81 2.44
CA PRO A 141 10.59 11.00 3.36
C PRO A 141 12.08 11.14 3.05
N SER A 142 12.91 11.10 4.10
CA SER A 142 14.35 10.99 3.91
C SER A 142 14.69 9.71 3.14
N ARG A 143 15.65 9.76 2.23
CA ARG A 143 16.07 8.58 1.47
C ARG A 143 16.92 7.69 2.36
N HIS A 144 16.44 6.48 2.66
CA HIS A 144 17.23 5.53 3.42
C HIS A 144 18.34 4.94 2.54
N PRO A 145 19.60 4.88 3.00
CA PRO A 145 20.73 4.43 2.17
C PRO A 145 20.55 3.01 1.62
N THR A 146 19.96 2.11 2.41
CA THR A 146 19.73 0.71 2.04
C THR A 146 18.39 0.45 1.31
N TYR A 147 17.34 1.17 1.68
CA TYR A 147 15.96 0.84 1.27
C TYR A 147 15.51 1.76 0.12
N THR A 148 16.39 1.84 -0.87
CA THR A 148 16.16 2.50 -2.14
C THR A 148 16.69 1.63 -3.29
N TYR A 149 16.15 1.85 -4.48
CA TYR A 149 16.58 1.20 -5.72
C TYR A 149 16.54 2.25 -6.82
N GLN A 150 17.71 2.56 -7.41
CA GLN A 150 17.83 3.59 -8.44
C GLN A 150 17.19 4.94 -8.03
N GLY A 151 17.35 5.32 -6.75
CA GLY A 151 16.80 6.56 -6.20
C GLY A 151 15.31 6.51 -5.80
N LYS A 152 14.61 5.39 -6.03
CA LYS A 152 13.21 5.16 -5.65
C LYS A 152 13.11 4.44 -4.31
N GLY A 153 12.08 4.70 -3.52
CA GLY A 153 11.85 3.98 -2.26
C GLY A 153 11.45 2.53 -2.50
N THR A 154 11.98 1.58 -1.72
CA THR A 154 11.64 0.15 -1.87
C THR A 154 10.38 -0.22 -1.08
N VAL A 155 9.51 -1.01 -1.70
CA VAL A 155 8.48 -1.82 -1.05
C VAL A 155 8.85 -3.28 -1.30
N ALA A 156 9.31 -4.01 -0.29
CA ALA A 156 9.86 -5.34 -0.46
C ALA A 156 8.97 -6.43 0.12
N SER A 157 8.70 -7.46 -0.68
CA SER A 157 8.11 -8.70 -0.23
C SER A 157 9.17 -9.57 0.43
N VAL A 158 9.03 -9.80 1.73
CA VAL A 158 10.02 -10.53 2.54
C VAL A 158 9.39 -11.71 3.27
N ALA A 159 10.19 -12.66 3.73
CA ALA A 159 9.70 -13.79 4.52
C ALA A 159 9.13 -13.34 5.88
N GLN A 160 9.80 -12.39 6.53
CA GLN A 160 9.44 -11.90 7.85
C GLN A 160 9.81 -10.41 8.01
N THR A 161 8.98 -9.67 8.73
CA THR A 161 9.24 -8.28 9.14
C THR A 161 8.57 -8.01 10.49
N CYS A 162 8.53 -6.76 10.96
CA CYS A 162 8.04 -6.41 12.30
C CYS A 162 6.52 -6.61 12.52
N GLY A 163 5.80 -7.04 11.49
CA GLY A 163 4.36 -7.31 11.47
C GLY A 163 3.94 -7.79 10.09
N VAL A 164 2.66 -7.63 9.73
CA VAL A 164 2.17 -7.88 8.36
C VAL A 164 2.96 -7.06 7.34
N ALA A 165 3.19 -5.79 7.67
CA ALA A 165 4.08 -4.88 6.97
C ALA A 165 4.81 -3.99 7.98
N CYS A 166 5.89 -3.34 7.53
CA CYS A 166 6.74 -2.49 8.35
C CYS A 166 7.37 -1.40 7.49
N GLY A 167 7.03 -0.14 7.74
CA GLY A 167 7.64 1.04 7.12
C GLY A 167 8.60 1.75 8.05
N LYS A 168 9.71 2.28 7.50
CA LYS A 168 10.60 3.19 8.22
C LYS A 168 9.88 4.50 8.51
N ILE A 169 9.96 4.98 9.75
CA ILE A 169 9.29 6.24 10.10
C ILE A 169 10.13 7.42 9.60
N GLY A 170 9.52 8.34 8.83
CA GLY A 170 10.22 9.53 8.31
C GLY A 170 11.26 9.25 7.20
N ALA A 171 11.37 8.01 6.72
CA ALA A 171 12.34 7.60 5.72
C ALA A 171 11.74 6.59 4.72
N THR A 172 12.35 6.46 3.54
CA THR A 172 11.93 5.45 2.56
C THR A 172 12.21 4.03 3.03
N GLY A 173 11.38 3.09 2.61
CA GLY A 173 11.56 1.68 2.87
C GLY A 173 10.35 1.10 3.57
N ILE A 174 9.73 0.12 2.91
CA ILE A 174 8.61 -0.66 3.41
C ILE A 174 8.91 -2.13 3.14
N GLU A 175 8.61 -2.98 4.11
CA GLU A 175 8.60 -4.43 3.95
C GLU A 175 7.21 -4.98 4.21
N MET A 176 6.84 -6.03 3.51
CA MET A 176 5.59 -6.74 3.71
C MET A 176 5.82 -8.23 3.62
N MET A 177 5.20 -8.99 4.52
CA MET A 177 5.30 -10.44 4.51
C MET A 177 4.74 -11.00 3.20
N HIS A 178 5.49 -11.93 2.60
CA HIS A 178 5.24 -12.45 1.26
C HIS A 178 3.80 -12.97 1.01
N PRO A 179 3.16 -13.72 1.93
CA PRO A 179 1.77 -14.15 1.74
C PRO A 179 0.81 -12.97 1.49
N TRP A 180 1.03 -11.84 2.16
CA TRP A 180 0.18 -10.67 2.02
C TRP A 180 0.44 -9.89 0.73
N VAL A 181 1.65 -9.95 0.18
CA VAL A 181 1.95 -9.44 -1.17
C VAL A 181 1.28 -10.29 -2.24
N THR A 182 1.22 -11.62 -2.03
CA THR A 182 0.44 -12.51 -2.88
C THR A 182 -1.06 -12.19 -2.83
N ASP A 183 -1.60 -11.89 -1.64
CA ASP A 183 -3.00 -11.47 -1.48
C ASP A 183 -3.29 -10.10 -2.12
N LEU A 184 -2.35 -9.15 -2.04
CA LEU A 184 -2.44 -7.87 -2.75
C LEU A 184 -2.58 -8.08 -4.26
N TYR A 185 -1.72 -8.95 -4.82
CA TYR A 185 -1.75 -9.27 -6.24
C TYR A 185 -3.05 -9.95 -6.64
N ALA A 186 -3.50 -10.96 -5.89
CA ALA A 186 -4.75 -11.66 -6.14
C ALA A 186 -5.97 -10.71 -6.02
N GLY A 187 -5.98 -9.83 -5.02
CA GLY A 187 -7.05 -8.84 -4.82
C GLY A 187 -7.25 -7.92 -6.01
N VAL A 188 -6.16 -7.35 -6.56
CA VAL A 188 -6.26 -6.50 -7.75
C VAL A 188 -6.61 -7.31 -9.00
N ARG A 189 -6.11 -8.54 -9.13
CA ARG A 189 -6.42 -9.42 -10.26
C ARG A 189 -7.90 -9.80 -10.31
N ASP A 190 -8.44 -10.23 -9.17
CA ASP A 190 -9.71 -10.95 -9.09
C ASP A 190 -10.87 -10.02 -8.72
N LYS A 191 -10.60 -8.92 -8.02
CA LYS A 191 -11.62 -8.03 -7.44
C LYS A 191 -11.43 -6.56 -7.76
N GLY A 192 -10.27 -6.16 -8.30
CA GLY A 192 -9.90 -4.75 -8.45
C GLY A 192 -9.68 -4.01 -7.11
N GLU A 193 -9.62 -4.75 -6.00
CA GLU A 193 -9.45 -4.21 -4.65
C GLU A 193 -7.97 -3.97 -4.32
N HIS A 194 -7.67 -2.87 -3.63
CA HIS A 194 -6.34 -2.59 -3.11
C HIS A 194 -6.36 -2.60 -1.59
N ARG A 195 -5.47 -3.38 -0.96
CA ARG A 195 -5.35 -3.35 0.50
C ARG A 195 -4.70 -2.05 0.96
N THR A 196 -5.22 -1.48 2.03
CA THR A 196 -4.79 -0.23 2.67
C THR A 196 -3.48 -0.35 3.43
N THR A 197 -2.96 -1.56 3.67
CA THR A 197 -1.77 -1.81 4.49
C THR A 197 -0.54 -1.05 3.99
N LEU A 198 -0.25 -1.07 2.70
CA LEU A 198 0.90 -0.33 2.15
C LEU A 198 0.69 1.19 2.20
N PHE A 199 -0.55 1.67 2.10
CA PHE A 199 -0.87 3.09 2.29
C PHE A 199 -0.72 3.53 3.75
N TYR A 200 -0.95 2.64 4.71
CA TYR A 200 -0.64 2.86 6.11
C TYR A 200 0.88 2.97 6.33
N GLU A 201 1.68 2.08 5.73
CA GLU A 201 3.14 2.16 5.83
C GLU A 201 3.73 3.37 5.10
N LEU A 202 3.11 3.83 4.00
CA LEU A 202 3.44 5.14 3.43
C LEU A 202 3.17 6.27 4.43
N GLY A 203 2.09 6.20 5.21
CA GLY A 203 1.86 7.13 6.31
C GLY A 203 2.99 7.13 7.35
N ARG A 204 3.60 5.97 7.60
CA ARG A 204 4.78 5.86 8.48
C ARG A 204 6.00 6.54 7.84
N ASN A 205 6.28 6.28 6.56
CA ASN A 205 7.35 6.95 5.81
C ASN A 205 7.18 8.48 5.82
N PHE A 206 5.95 8.98 5.67
CA PHE A 206 5.63 10.42 5.62
C PHE A 206 5.32 11.05 6.99
N TRP A 207 5.72 10.41 8.09
CA TRP A 207 5.61 11.01 9.41
C TRP A 207 6.81 11.95 9.68
N PHE A 208 6.55 13.26 9.58
CA PHE A 208 7.55 14.32 9.80
C PHE A 208 7.32 15.13 11.07
N TYR A 209 6.24 14.84 11.78
CA TYR A 209 5.67 15.73 12.80
C TYR A 209 6.04 15.32 14.21
N TRP A 210 7.20 14.65 14.35
CA TRP A 210 7.76 14.34 15.67
C TRP A 210 7.84 15.64 16.46
N ASP A 211 8.67 16.59 16.07
CA ASP A 211 8.91 17.71 16.97
C ASP A 211 7.68 18.57 17.30
N PRO A 212 6.74 18.86 16.37
CA PRO A 212 5.58 19.68 16.71
C PRO A 212 4.48 18.95 17.51
N LEU A 213 4.40 17.62 17.42
CA LEU A 213 3.31 16.83 18.01
C LEU A 213 3.76 15.70 18.96
N TYR A 214 5.06 15.54 19.17
CA TYR A 214 5.62 14.49 20.00
C TYR A 214 6.27 15.07 21.24
N VAL A 215 5.80 14.58 22.38
CA VAL A 215 6.49 14.65 23.66
C VAL A 215 6.36 13.28 24.30
N THR A 216 7.23 12.96 25.25
CA THR A 216 7.36 11.64 25.89
C THR A 216 6.03 11.04 26.41
N GLY A 217 4.99 11.87 26.64
CA GLY A 217 3.62 11.48 27.02
C GLY A 217 2.63 11.25 25.85
N MET A 218 2.78 11.90 24.70
CA MET A 218 2.03 11.59 23.47
C MET A 218 2.83 10.55 22.69
N LYS A 219 2.60 9.27 23.03
CA LYS A 219 3.28 8.10 22.44
C LYS A 219 3.17 8.08 20.91
N LEU A 220 3.74 7.02 20.32
CA LEU A 220 3.52 6.58 18.92
C LEU A 220 2.06 6.67 18.45
N ASP A 221 1.09 6.81 19.34
CA ASP A 221 -0.34 6.97 19.10
C ASP A 221 -0.67 8.07 18.08
N VAL A 222 -0.04 9.25 18.14
CA VAL A 222 -0.31 10.32 17.16
C VAL A 222 0.21 9.93 15.77
N ALA A 223 1.45 9.42 15.71
CA ALA A 223 2.06 8.95 14.47
C ALA A 223 1.30 7.77 13.85
N THR A 224 0.79 6.88 14.70
CA THR A 224 0.02 5.69 14.32
C THR A 224 -1.40 6.10 13.90
N GLY A 225 -2.02 7.06 14.61
CA GLY A 225 -3.32 7.63 14.28
C GLY A 225 -3.30 8.38 12.95
N TYR A 226 -2.22 9.12 12.69
CA TYR A 226 -1.94 9.70 11.38
C TYR A 226 -1.95 8.63 10.29
N ALA A 227 -1.18 7.55 10.45
CA ALA A 227 -1.12 6.49 9.45
C ALA A 227 -2.49 5.79 9.26
N HIS A 228 -3.26 5.58 10.34
CA HIS A 228 -4.61 5.02 10.27
C HIS A 228 -5.62 5.91 9.54
N LEU A 229 -5.54 7.23 9.73
CA LEU A 229 -6.37 8.17 8.97
C LEU A 229 -5.93 8.22 7.51
N MET A 230 -4.64 8.45 7.29
CA MET A 230 -4.11 8.84 5.99
C MET A 230 -4.19 7.72 4.96
N LYS A 231 -4.15 6.44 5.39
CA LYS A 231 -4.40 5.32 4.48
C LYS A 231 -5.77 5.43 3.80
N TYR A 232 -6.81 5.84 4.54
CA TYR A 232 -8.15 6.01 3.98
C TYR A 232 -8.28 7.29 3.14
N MET A 233 -7.61 8.37 3.55
CA MET A 233 -7.60 9.59 2.76
C MET A 233 -6.92 9.38 1.40
N ALA A 234 -5.83 8.60 1.38
CA ALA A 234 -5.14 8.20 0.15
C ALA A 234 -6.03 7.32 -0.75
N THR A 235 -6.71 6.31 -0.20
CA THR A 235 -7.62 5.48 -0.99
C THR A 235 -8.82 6.25 -1.53
N ASP A 236 -9.38 7.18 -0.74
CA ASP A 236 -10.48 8.04 -1.18
C ASP A 236 -10.04 8.96 -2.34
N TYR A 237 -8.85 9.57 -2.21
CA TYR A 237 -8.28 10.44 -3.24
C TYR A 237 -8.07 9.68 -4.56
N LEU A 238 -7.55 8.44 -4.48
CA LEU A 238 -7.30 7.58 -5.62
C LEU A 238 -8.55 6.81 -6.11
N ARG A 239 -9.68 6.95 -5.42
CA ARG A 239 -10.94 6.22 -5.70
C ARG A 239 -10.74 4.70 -5.71
N LEU A 240 -9.90 4.19 -4.80
CA LEU A 240 -9.65 2.76 -4.66
C LEU A 240 -10.72 2.13 -3.74
N PRO A 241 -11.43 1.08 -4.19
CA PRO A 241 -12.44 0.42 -3.37
C PRO A 241 -11.79 -0.29 -2.18
N LEU A 242 -12.40 -0.11 -1.01
CA LEU A 242 -12.01 -0.83 0.21
C LEU A 242 -12.62 -2.23 0.20
N SER A 243 -11.87 -3.21 0.73
CA SER A 243 -12.47 -4.51 1.04
C SER A 243 -13.50 -4.38 2.18
N PRO A 244 -14.47 -5.30 2.32
CA PRO A 244 -15.49 -5.22 3.37
C PRO A 244 -14.93 -5.09 4.80
N ILE A 245 -13.81 -5.77 5.08
CA ILE A 245 -13.12 -5.71 6.37
C ILE A 245 -12.54 -4.30 6.60
N GLU A 246 -11.95 -3.68 5.59
CA GLU A 246 -11.37 -2.33 5.71
C GLU A 246 -12.46 -1.26 5.80
N ALA A 247 -13.57 -1.45 5.10
CA ALA A 247 -14.75 -0.61 5.26
C ALA A 247 -15.31 -0.71 6.70
N GLN A 248 -15.33 -1.91 7.29
CA GLN A 248 -15.71 -2.10 8.70
C GLN A 248 -14.72 -1.42 9.65
N GLN A 249 -13.41 -1.56 9.42
CA GLN A 249 -12.39 -0.89 10.23
C GLN A 249 -12.53 0.64 10.18
N ARG A 250 -12.85 1.21 9.01
CA ARG A 250 -13.12 2.65 8.88
C ARG A 250 -14.34 3.07 9.69
N ARG A 251 -15.44 2.31 9.64
CA ARG A 251 -16.62 2.56 10.48
C ARG A 251 -16.28 2.51 11.96
N GLY A 252 -15.45 1.56 12.38
CA GLY A 252 -14.96 1.48 13.76
C GLY A 252 -14.27 2.76 14.25
N LEU A 253 -13.54 3.47 13.39
CA LEU A 253 -12.96 4.78 13.75
C LEU A 253 -14.03 5.84 14.02
N GLU A 254 -15.10 5.86 13.22
CA GLU A 254 -16.23 6.77 13.42
C GLU A 254 -17.04 6.41 14.68
N GLU A 255 -17.16 5.11 14.98
CA GLU A 255 -17.79 4.61 16.20
C GLU A 255 -17.00 5.02 17.45
N ILE A 256 -15.66 4.86 17.45
CA ILE A 256 -14.78 5.33 18.54
C ILE A 256 -14.97 6.83 18.80
N ALA A 257 -15.00 7.63 17.73
CA ALA A 257 -15.29 9.07 17.84
C ALA A 257 -16.68 9.34 18.42
N THR A 258 -17.68 8.52 18.08
CA THR A 258 -19.06 8.65 18.60
C THR A 258 -19.13 8.32 20.09
N VAL A 259 -18.47 7.23 20.51
CA VAL A 259 -18.43 6.80 21.90
C VAL A 259 -17.73 7.85 22.75
N TYR A 260 -16.56 8.33 22.32
CA TYR A 260 -15.87 9.41 23.01
C TYR A 260 -16.77 10.64 23.25
N LEU A 261 -17.50 11.12 22.23
CA LEU A 261 -18.38 12.27 22.39
C LEU A 261 -19.53 12.04 23.39
N ARG A 262 -19.94 10.78 23.62
CA ARG A 262 -21.01 10.40 24.56
C ARG A 262 -20.50 10.05 25.96
N SER A 263 -19.19 9.90 26.14
CA SER A 263 -18.56 9.55 27.40
C SER A 263 -17.97 10.79 28.08
N PRO A 264 -18.73 11.49 28.95
CA PRO A 264 -18.31 12.76 29.56
C PRO A 264 -17.07 12.62 30.46
N GLU A 265 -16.77 11.41 30.93
CA GLU A 265 -15.62 11.09 31.76
C GLU A 265 -14.30 10.93 30.99
N TRP A 266 -14.33 11.02 29.65
CA TRP A 266 -13.15 10.95 28.79
C TRP A 266 -12.80 12.30 28.19
N ASP A 267 -11.54 12.72 28.39
CA ASP A 267 -10.93 13.88 27.73
C ASP A 267 -9.64 13.48 27.01
N TRP A 268 -9.03 14.42 26.27
CA TRP A 268 -7.79 14.16 25.53
C TRP A 268 -6.61 13.85 26.43
N GLN A 269 -6.49 14.51 27.59
CA GLN A 269 -5.38 14.27 28.51
C GLN A 269 -5.44 12.84 29.05
N ARG A 270 -6.64 12.32 29.34
CA ARG A 270 -6.86 10.94 29.76
C ARG A 270 -6.47 9.95 28.68
N VAL A 271 -6.87 10.19 27.43
CA VAL A 271 -6.51 9.34 26.28
C VAL A 271 -5.00 9.33 26.06
N VAL A 272 -4.36 10.50 26.06
CA VAL A 272 -2.91 10.64 25.90
C VAL A 272 -2.16 9.90 27.02
N ARG A 273 -2.55 10.10 28.28
CA ARG A 273 -1.88 9.48 29.44
C ARG A 273 -2.08 7.96 29.49
N SER A 274 -3.28 7.49 29.21
CA SER A 274 -3.60 6.06 29.22
C SER A 274 -3.10 5.33 27.96
N GLY A 275 -2.97 6.04 26.83
CA GLY A 275 -2.81 5.45 25.51
C GLY A 275 -4.03 4.66 25.05
N GLN A 276 -5.21 4.93 25.61
CA GLN A 276 -6.43 4.16 25.37
C GLN A 276 -7.61 5.03 24.98
N ALA A 277 -8.49 4.48 24.15
CA ALA A 277 -9.82 4.98 23.79
C ALA A 277 -10.84 3.84 23.96
N LEU A 278 -12.11 4.08 23.64
CA LEU A 278 -13.18 3.08 23.72
C LEU A 278 -13.76 2.80 22.33
N ASP A 279 -13.98 1.52 22.00
CA ASP A 279 -14.69 1.11 20.79
C ASP A 279 -16.22 1.23 20.92
N GLY A 280 -16.95 0.84 19.87
CA GLY A 280 -18.41 0.87 19.81
C GLY A 280 -19.13 0.06 20.89
N GLU A 281 -18.44 -0.91 21.50
CA GLU A 281 -18.95 -1.74 22.61
C GLU A 281 -18.47 -1.24 23.98
N GLY A 282 -17.74 -0.13 24.03
CA GLY A 282 -17.17 0.43 25.25
C GLY A 282 -15.92 -0.32 25.74
N LYS A 283 -15.28 -1.13 24.89
CA LYS A 283 -14.05 -1.86 25.26
C LYS A 283 -12.81 -1.01 25.00
N PRO A 284 -11.76 -1.12 25.84
CA PRO A 284 -10.51 -0.39 25.64
C PRO A 284 -9.83 -0.78 24.32
N VAL A 285 -9.49 0.23 23.53
CA VAL A 285 -8.68 0.15 22.30
C VAL A 285 -7.56 1.19 22.34
N GLY A 286 -6.62 1.16 21.39
CA GLY A 286 -5.50 2.09 21.38
C GLY A 286 -5.91 3.55 21.13
N GLY A 287 -5.28 4.49 21.83
CA GLY A 287 -5.55 5.93 21.74
C GLY A 287 -5.33 6.51 20.34
N GLN A 288 -4.47 5.89 19.52
CA GLN A 288 -4.27 6.24 18.11
C GLN A 288 -5.56 6.28 17.30
N PHE A 289 -6.53 5.43 17.64
CA PHE A 289 -7.77 5.32 16.88
C PHE A 289 -8.71 6.50 17.14
N LEU A 290 -8.63 7.12 18.32
CA LEU A 290 -9.42 8.32 18.60
C LEU A 290 -8.98 9.50 17.74
N LEU A 291 -7.67 9.70 17.58
CA LEU A 291 -7.16 10.73 16.67
C LEU A 291 -7.61 10.51 15.24
N ALA A 292 -7.51 9.28 14.75
CA ALA A 292 -7.98 8.94 13.41
C ALA A 292 -9.49 9.19 13.26
N GLY A 293 -10.30 8.80 14.25
CA GLY A 293 -11.75 9.03 14.28
C GLY A 293 -12.14 10.51 14.33
N LEU A 294 -11.48 11.31 15.17
CA LEU A 294 -11.63 12.77 15.24
C LEU A 294 -11.42 13.40 13.86
N LEU A 295 -10.25 13.15 13.26
CA LEU A 295 -9.87 13.80 12.02
C LEU A 295 -10.70 13.29 10.84
N LEU A 296 -11.12 12.02 10.85
CA LEU A 296 -12.03 11.44 9.86
C LEU A 296 -13.41 12.12 9.90
N ARG A 297 -13.92 12.45 11.09
CA ARG A 297 -15.18 13.19 11.26
C ARG A 297 -15.03 14.64 10.82
N LEU A 298 -13.99 15.34 11.28
CA LEU A 298 -13.80 16.75 10.97
C LEU A 298 -13.55 16.99 9.48
N GLN A 299 -12.77 16.14 8.80
CA GLN A 299 -12.57 16.30 7.36
C GLN A 299 -13.88 16.17 6.59
N ALA A 300 -14.78 15.28 7.00
CA ALA A 300 -16.08 15.10 6.34
C ALA A 300 -16.97 16.35 6.48
N GLN A 301 -16.83 17.08 7.59
CA GLN A 301 -17.61 18.27 7.90
C GLN A 301 -16.99 19.57 7.36
N HIS A 302 -15.67 19.60 7.13
CA HIS A 302 -14.92 20.84 6.90
C HIS A 302 -14.06 20.84 5.62
N GLY A 303 -14.57 20.25 4.53
CA GLY A 303 -13.96 20.41 3.19
C GLY A 303 -13.05 19.25 2.73
N GLY A 304 -13.19 18.06 3.32
CA GLY A 304 -12.64 16.81 2.81
C GLY A 304 -11.11 16.80 2.70
N GLN A 305 -10.60 16.43 1.52
CA GLN A 305 -9.17 16.41 1.23
C GLN A 305 -8.48 17.77 1.44
N GLY A 306 -9.19 18.88 1.21
CA GLY A 306 -8.68 20.23 1.46
C GLY A 306 -8.43 20.51 2.94
N PHE A 307 -9.27 19.95 3.84
CA PHE A 307 -9.04 20.01 5.29
C PHE A 307 -7.75 19.30 5.66
N ILE A 308 -7.58 18.05 5.18
CA ILE A 308 -6.41 17.21 5.47
C ILE A 308 -5.11 17.88 5.00
N GLN A 309 -5.11 18.43 3.80
CA GLN A 309 -3.95 19.13 3.25
C GLN A 309 -3.58 20.36 4.08
N ARG A 310 -4.54 21.23 4.42
CA ARG A 310 -4.26 22.44 5.22
C ARG A 310 -3.79 22.07 6.63
N LEU A 311 -4.43 21.08 7.25
CA LEU A 311 -4.10 20.61 8.59
C LEU A 311 -2.63 20.15 8.66
N TRP A 312 -2.22 19.20 7.82
CA TRP A 312 -0.85 18.66 7.91
C TRP A 312 0.23 19.66 7.49
N ARG A 313 -0.09 20.58 6.56
CA ARG A 313 0.80 21.71 6.25
C ARG A 313 0.99 22.65 7.42
N GLU A 314 -0.09 22.97 8.15
CA GLU A 314 0.00 23.79 9.36
C GLU A 314 0.82 23.07 10.44
N VAL A 315 0.59 21.78 10.69
CA VAL A 315 1.41 21.00 11.65
C VAL A 315 2.90 21.13 11.31
N GLY A 316 3.27 21.03 10.03
CA GLY A 316 4.66 21.17 9.59
C GLY A 316 5.29 22.55 9.83
N GLN A 317 4.49 23.59 10.10
CA GLN A 317 4.94 24.96 10.39
C GLN A 317 4.89 25.29 11.89
N ARG A 318 4.29 24.42 12.71
CA ARG A 318 4.19 24.63 14.16
C ARG A 318 5.56 24.54 14.84
N PRO A 319 5.78 25.31 15.92
CA PRO A 319 7.01 25.20 16.69
C PRO A 319 7.14 23.83 17.35
N HIS A 320 8.39 23.43 17.62
CA HIS A 320 8.70 22.22 18.39
C HIS A 320 7.97 22.25 19.75
N ALA A 321 7.17 21.24 20.02
CA ALA A 321 6.48 21.07 21.29
C ALA A 321 7.46 20.58 22.35
N ARG A 322 7.44 21.23 23.52
CA ARG A 322 8.28 20.91 24.69
C ARG A 322 7.46 20.36 25.85
N SER A 323 6.13 20.37 25.73
CA SER A 323 5.20 19.82 26.70
C SER A 323 3.99 19.18 26.01
N GLU A 324 3.24 18.37 26.76
CA GLU A 324 1.98 17.77 26.29
C GLU A 324 0.98 18.84 25.89
N GLN A 325 0.92 19.93 26.67
CA GLN A 325 0.03 21.06 26.41
C GLN A 325 0.38 21.74 25.07
N GLU A 326 1.66 21.97 24.78
CA GLU A 326 2.08 22.57 23.51
C GLU A 326 1.76 21.68 22.30
N ALA A 327 1.91 20.36 22.44
CA ALA A 327 1.55 19.41 21.38
C ALA A 327 0.03 19.39 21.12
N ILE A 328 -0.79 19.43 22.18
CA ILE A 328 -2.25 19.55 22.09
C ILE A 328 -2.66 20.88 21.43
N ASP A 329 -2.05 21.99 21.85
CA ASP A 329 -2.30 23.31 21.28
C ASP A 329 -1.93 23.37 19.79
N ASN A 330 -0.77 22.81 19.41
CA ASN A 330 -0.33 22.70 18.02
C ASN A 330 -1.31 21.90 17.16
N LEU A 331 -1.80 20.75 17.67
CA LEU A 331 -2.79 19.95 16.96
C LEU A 331 -4.11 20.72 16.79
N ALA A 332 -4.60 21.40 17.83
CA ALA A 332 -5.84 22.15 17.77
C ALA A 332 -5.78 23.32 16.78
N LEU A 333 -4.69 24.09 16.79
CA LEU A 333 -4.48 25.18 15.83
C LEU A 333 -4.36 24.66 14.40
N ALA A 334 -3.73 23.50 14.20
CA ALA A 334 -3.71 22.83 12.90
C ALA A 334 -5.11 22.37 12.44
N ILE A 335 -5.96 21.91 13.36
CA ILE A 335 -7.37 21.61 13.06
C ILE A 335 -8.12 22.87 12.63
N TYR A 336 -7.90 24.01 13.29
CA TYR A 336 -8.53 25.29 12.90
C TYR A 336 -8.07 25.75 11.51
N ALA A 337 -6.78 25.63 11.21
CA ALA A 337 -6.25 25.89 9.87
C ALA A 337 -6.84 24.92 8.83
N GLY A 338 -6.98 23.64 9.18
CA GLY A 338 -7.68 22.63 8.40
C GLY A 338 -9.09 23.08 8.03
N ALA A 339 -9.87 23.50 9.03
CA ALA A 339 -11.25 23.95 8.85
C ALA A 339 -11.37 25.36 8.24
N ASN A 340 -10.28 26.12 8.19
CA ASN A 340 -10.28 27.55 7.91
C ASN A 340 -11.28 28.32 8.79
N GLN A 341 -11.40 27.91 10.06
CA GLN A 341 -12.40 28.41 11.00
C GLN A 341 -11.97 28.10 12.43
N ASN A 342 -12.30 29.01 13.37
CA ASN A 342 -12.12 28.75 14.79
C ASN A 342 -13.16 27.74 15.27
N LEU A 343 -12.78 26.47 15.39
CA LEU A 343 -13.62 25.39 15.93
C LEU A 343 -13.54 25.31 17.46
N GLY A 344 -13.37 26.45 18.14
CA GLY A 344 -13.19 26.54 19.58
C GLY A 344 -14.29 25.86 20.37
N GLN A 345 -15.57 26.05 20.01
CA GLN A 345 -16.67 25.42 20.75
C GLN A 345 -16.67 23.91 20.53
N VAL A 346 -16.47 23.48 19.27
CA VAL A 346 -16.37 22.06 18.92
C VAL A 346 -15.21 21.38 19.65
N LEU A 347 -13.99 21.93 19.58
CA LEU A 347 -12.83 21.29 20.18
C LEU A 347 -12.83 21.33 21.71
N THR A 348 -13.22 22.44 22.33
CA THR A 348 -13.15 22.57 23.80
C THR A 348 -14.37 21.99 24.50
N GLN A 349 -15.59 22.14 23.96
CA GLN A 349 -16.81 21.68 24.63
C GLN A 349 -17.17 20.25 24.25
N GLN A 350 -17.11 19.90 22.96
CA GLN A 350 -17.48 18.55 22.51
C GLN A 350 -16.30 17.60 22.63
N TRP A 351 -15.16 17.98 22.06
CA TRP A 351 -13.98 17.13 22.06
C TRP A 351 -13.10 17.27 23.30
N ARG A 352 -13.37 18.25 24.16
CA ARG A 352 -12.70 18.43 25.46
C ARG A 352 -11.17 18.54 25.33
N PHE A 353 -10.72 19.26 24.30
CA PHE A 353 -9.34 19.77 24.24
C PHE A 353 -9.16 20.85 25.30
N ALA A 354 -8.24 20.62 26.24
CA ALA A 354 -7.78 21.66 27.14
C ALA A 354 -6.78 22.53 26.38
N LEU A 355 -7.20 23.71 25.92
CA LEU A 355 -6.33 24.66 25.20
C LEU A 355 -5.74 25.69 26.16
N SER A 356 -4.46 26.02 25.97
CA SER A 356 -3.85 27.12 26.71
C SER A 356 -4.46 28.48 26.32
N GLY A 357 -4.35 29.46 27.21
CA GLY A 357 -4.78 30.83 26.91
C GLY A 357 -4.07 31.42 25.68
N ALA A 358 -2.79 31.06 25.47
CA ALA A 358 -2.03 31.47 24.29
C ALA A 358 -2.62 30.87 23.00
N ALA A 359 -2.96 29.57 22.99
CA ALA A 359 -3.59 28.93 21.84
C ALA A 359 -4.98 29.50 21.55
N GLN A 360 -5.77 29.79 22.58
CA GLN A 360 -7.08 30.45 22.43
C GLN A 360 -6.94 31.85 21.82
N GLN A 361 -5.96 32.64 22.27
CA GLN A 361 -5.67 33.97 21.74
C GLN A 361 -5.18 33.91 20.28
N GLU A 362 -4.30 32.97 19.95
CA GLU A 362 -3.85 32.75 18.57
C GLU A 362 -5.03 32.36 17.66
N ALA A 363 -5.86 31.42 18.11
CA ALA A 363 -7.04 30.97 17.37
C ALA A 363 -8.03 32.11 17.09
N GLN A 364 -8.30 32.94 18.11
CA GLN A 364 -9.15 34.12 17.99
C GLN A 364 -8.59 35.13 16.98
N THR A 365 -7.27 35.36 17.02
CA THR A 365 -6.59 36.31 16.14
C THR A 365 -6.62 35.85 14.68
N ARG A 366 -6.35 34.56 14.43
CA ARG A 366 -6.22 34.00 13.08
C ARG A 366 -7.55 33.63 12.45
N PHE A 367 -8.49 33.12 13.24
CA PHE A 367 -9.70 32.46 12.73
C PHE A 367 -11.01 33.07 13.26
N GLY A 368 -10.92 34.18 14.01
CA GLY A 368 -12.06 34.91 14.56
C GLY A 368 -12.71 34.20 15.75
N ASN A 369 -13.97 34.58 16.04
CA ASN A 369 -14.70 34.07 17.20
C ASN A 369 -14.90 32.54 17.16
N PRO A 370 -14.83 31.86 18.32
CA PRO A 370 -15.05 30.41 18.41
C PRO A 370 -16.47 30.05 18.00
N ARG A 371 -16.57 29.09 17.08
CA ARG A 371 -17.81 28.53 16.54
C ARG A 371 -17.97 27.06 16.90
#